data_AF-A0A9X8P4V2-F1
#
_entry.id   AF-A0A9X8P4V2-F1
#
_cell.length_a   1.000
_cell.length_b   1.000
_cell.length_c   1.000
_cell.angle_alpha   90.00
_cell.angle_beta   90.00
_cell.angle_gamma   90.00
#
_symmetry.space_group_name_H-M   'P 1'
#
loop_
_entity.id
_entity.type
_entity.pdbx_description
1 polymer ?
#
loop_
_entity_poly.entity_id
_entity_poly.type
_entity_poly.pdbx_seq_one_letter_code
_entity_poly.pdbx_strand_id
1 'polypeptide(L)'
;MMVITMDEVKRLLTEEIERINREEKRDNKIRFSRKFMQSHPYLFAAMLASYVPVAIILFYASYFGLPYLIGFTVFLLVMTLALSMDINPTYRFEDIDTLDLRVCYNGEWFTIRHVSQDTLEQLLRNEQVPPAVKAGIEKIQRTKGDVDFYDVFSLAYRQQPSA
;
A
#
# COMPACT_ATOMS: atom_id res chain seq x y z
N MET A 1 -20.87 -7.98 27.17
CA MET A 1 -19.50 -8.53 27.34
C MET A 1 -18.76 -8.70 26.01
N MET A 2 -19.43 -9.01 24.90
CA MET A 2 -18.85 -9.13 23.53
C MET A 2 -18.33 -7.82 22.91
N VAL A 3 -18.73 -6.64 23.43
CA VAL A 3 -18.27 -5.34 22.91
C VAL A 3 -16.83 -5.03 23.37
N ILE A 4 -16.49 -5.38 24.61
CA ILE A 4 -15.16 -5.10 25.20
C ILE A 4 -14.07 -5.96 24.54
N THR A 5 -14.41 -7.18 24.12
CA THR A 5 -13.47 -8.12 23.48
C THR A 5 -13.03 -7.68 22.07
N MET A 6 -13.91 -6.96 21.35
CA MET A 6 -13.60 -6.42 20.03
C MET A 6 -12.76 -5.15 20.13
N ASP A 7 -12.99 -4.33 21.15
CA ASP A 7 -12.15 -3.16 21.41
C ASP A 7 -10.68 -3.53 21.62
N GLU A 8 -10.39 -4.71 22.19
CA GLU A 8 -9.02 -5.12 22.45
C GLU A 8 -8.26 -5.53 21.18
N VAL A 9 -8.92 -6.22 20.23
CA VAL A 9 -8.36 -6.47 18.90
C VAL A 9 -8.10 -5.15 18.18
N LYS A 10 -9.05 -4.20 18.26
CA LYS A 10 -8.88 -2.86 17.69
C LYS A 10 -7.69 -2.16 18.30
N ARG A 11 -7.55 -2.19 19.63
CA ARG A 11 -6.46 -1.53 20.37
C ARG A 11 -5.11 -2.07 19.93
N LEU A 12 -4.91 -3.39 19.92
CA LEU A 12 -3.64 -4.02 19.54
C LEU A 12 -3.26 -3.74 18.08
N LEU A 13 -4.23 -3.82 17.15
CA LEU A 13 -3.98 -3.47 15.75
C LEU A 13 -3.68 -1.97 15.56
N THR A 14 -4.35 -1.10 16.31
CA THR A 14 -4.11 0.35 16.28
C THR A 14 -2.73 0.69 16.82
N GLU A 15 -2.31 0.08 17.93
CA GLU A 15 -0.97 0.25 18.50
C GLU A 15 0.13 -0.17 17.53
N GLU A 16 -0.07 -1.29 16.83
CA GLU A 16 0.84 -1.75 15.80
C GLU A 16 0.88 -0.80 14.59
N ILE A 17 -0.28 -0.33 14.12
CA ILE A 17 -0.38 0.66 13.04
C ILE A 17 0.35 1.96 13.43
N GLU A 18 0.19 2.42 14.66
CA GLU A 18 0.91 3.60 15.17
C GLU A 18 2.42 3.38 15.24
N ARG A 19 2.87 2.19 15.66
CA ARG A 19 4.28 1.82 15.65
C ARG A 19 4.85 1.90 14.23
N ILE A 20 4.18 1.26 13.26
CA ILE A 20 4.55 1.30 11.84
C ILE A 20 4.58 2.74 11.32
N ASN A 21 3.55 3.54 11.61
CA ASN A 21 3.49 4.94 11.19
C ASN A 21 4.67 5.77 11.72
N ARG A 22 5.09 5.54 12.96
CA ARG A 22 6.25 6.21 13.57
C ARG A 22 7.56 5.72 12.97
N GLU A 23 7.75 4.42 12.84
CA GLU A 23 8.99 3.80 12.32
C GLU A 23 9.22 4.14 10.86
N GLU A 24 8.19 4.03 10.01
CA GLU A 24 8.25 4.32 8.58
C GLU A 24 8.06 5.82 8.26
N LYS A 25 7.83 6.66 9.29
CA LYS A 25 7.58 8.11 9.18
C LYS A 25 6.49 8.44 8.15
N ARG A 26 5.35 7.75 8.27
CA ARG A 26 4.20 7.88 7.36
C ARG A 26 3.43 9.17 7.68
N ASP A 27 3.74 10.24 6.95
CA ASP A 27 3.29 11.61 7.24
C ASP A 27 2.30 12.18 6.21
N ASN A 28 1.78 11.37 5.27
CA ASN A 28 0.90 11.80 4.17
C ASN A 28 1.49 12.88 3.25
N LYS A 29 2.80 13.15 3.30
CA LYS A 29 3.42 14.19 2.48
C LYS A 29 3.92 13.62 1.17
N ILE A 30 3.71 14.39 0.10
CA ILE A 30 4.30 14.10 -1.20
C ILE A 30 5.78 14.45 -1.15
N ARG A 31 6.64 13.48 -1.48
CA ARG A 31 8.09 13.64 -1.51
C ARG A 31 8.59 13.35 -2.92
N PHE A 32 9.60 14.09 -3.33
CA PHE A 32 10.35 13.72 -4.52
C PHE A 32 11.32 12.59 -4.18
N SER A 33 11.13 11.46 -4.86
CA SER A 33 11.88 10.23 -4.65
C SER A 33 12.52 9.80 -5.97
N ARG A 34 13.78 9.38 -5.90
CA ARG A 34 14.46 8.74 -7.02
C ARG A 34 14.29 7.22 -7.01
N LYS A 35 13.40 6.71 -6.17
CA LYS A 35 13.18 5.28 -5.96
C LYS A 35 12.87 4.56 -7.27
N PHE A 36 11.98 5.09 -8.11
CA PHE A 36 11.67 4.51 -9.41
C PHE A 36 12.89 4.38 -10.34
N MET A 37 13.73 5.43 -10.39
CA MET A 37 14.94 5.45 -11.21
C MET A 37 15.98 4.44 -10.71
N GLN A 38 16.05 4.21 -9.41
CA GLN A 38 16.99 3.28 -8.78
C GLN A 38 16.50 1.83 -8.80
N SER A 39 15.20 1.60 -8.59
CA SER A 39 14.60 0.26 -8.53
C SER A 39 14.34 -0.32 -9.92
N HIS A 40 14.01 0.54 -10.90
CA HIS A 40 13.70 0.14 -12.27
C HIS A 40 14.52 0.94 -13.31
N PRO A 41 15.87 0.87 -13.25
CA PRO A 41 16.74 1.68 -14.11
C PRO A 41 16.55 1.37 -15.59
N TYR A 42 16.32 0.09 -15.95
CA TYR A 42 16.08 -0.31 -17.33
C TYR A 42 14.74 0.21 -17.86
N LEU A 43 13.70 0.24 -17.03
CA LEU A 43 12.38 0.75 -17.44
C LEU A 43 12.44 2.27 -17.65
N PHE A 44 13.12 2.97 -16.74
CA PHE A 44 13.36 4.40 -16.87
C PHE A 44 14.21 4.73 -18.11
N ALA A 45 15.28 3.98 -18.36
CA ALA A 45 16.11 4.15 -19.55
C ALA A 45 15.34 3.85 -20.84
N ALA A 46 14.52 2.80 -20.86
CA ALA A 46 13.67 2.44 -21.99
C ALA A 46 12.67 3.56 -22.30
N MET A 47 12.06 4.17 -21.28
CA MET A 47 11.17 5.32 -21.44
C MET A 47 11.90 6.48 -22.15
N LEU A 48 13.08 6.86 -21.68
CA LEU A 48 13.87 7.93 -22.29
C LEU A 48 14.34 7.58 -23.71
N ALA A 49 14.80 6.35 -23.94
CA ALA A 49 15.22 5.90 -25.25
C ALA A 49 14.05 5.88 -26.26
N SER A 50 12.86 5.47 -25.81
CA SER A 50 11.64 5.41 -26.63
C SER A 50 11.14 6.80 -27.04
N TYR A 51 11.47 7.84 -26.28
CA TYR A 51 11.12 9.22 -26.64
C TYR A 51 11.84 9.70 -27.91
N VAL A 52 13.08 9.26 -28.14
CA VAL A 52 13.89 9.68 -29.29
C VAL A 52 13.22 9.38 -30.64
N PRO A 53 12.82 8.13 -30.96
CA PRO A 53 12.14 7.84 -32.22
C PRO A 53 10.78 8.55 -32.33
N VAL A 54 10.05 8.72 -31.22
CA VAL A 54 8.79 9.46 -31.23
C VAL A 54 9.03 10.93 -31.58
N ALA A 55 10.03 11.57 -30.97
CA ALA A 55 10.40 12.95 -31.27
C ALA A 55 10.80 13.13 -32.75
N ILE A 56 11.56 12.18 -33.31
CA ILE A 56 11.93 12.19 -34.74
C ILE A 56 10.67 12.13 -35.62
N ILE A 57 9.75 11.21 -35.33
CA ILE A 57 8.51 11.07 -36.11
C ILE A 57 7.65 12.33 -36.01
N LEU A 58 7.46 12.87 -34.80
CA LEU A 58 6.66 14.08 -34.60
C LEU A 58 7.25 15.31 -35.32
N PHE A 59 8.59 15.39 -35.41
CA PHE A 59 9.27 16.49 -36.08
C PHE A 59 9.24 16.36 -37.61
N TYR A 60 9.45 15.15 -38.16
CA TYR A 60 9.50 14.91 -39.61
C TYR A 60 8.12 14.77 -40.25
N ALA A 61 7.14 14.27 -39.53
CA ALA A 61 5.80 14.09 -40.07
C ALA A 61 5.14 15.44 -40.30
N SER A 62 4.67 15.66 -41.53
CA SER A 62 3.99 16.88 -41.98
C SER A 62 2.69 17.20 -41.23
N TYR A 63 2.15 16.26 -40.46
CA TYR A 63 0.92 16.42 -39.68
C TYR A 63 1.13 16.95 -38.24
N PHE A 64 2.23 16.56 -37.58
CA PHE A 64 2.42 16.81 -36.14
C PHE A 64 3.20 18.10 -35.87
N GLY A 65 4.35 18.31 -36.50
CA GLY A 65 5.13 19.54 -36.33
C GLY A 65 5.48 19.90 -34.88
N LEU A 66 5.89 21.15 -34.67
CA LEU A 66 6.44 21.63 -33.40
C LEU A 66 5.48 21.56 -32.19
N PRO A 67 4.18 21.92 -32.30
CA PRO A 67 3.28 21.93 -31.15
C PRO A 67 3.09 20.54 -30.51
N TYR A 68 2.99 19.50 -31.34
CA TYR A 68 2.82 18.12 -30.86
C TYR A 68 4.10 17.59 -30.22
N LEU A 69 5.27 17.95 -30.76
CA LEU A 69 6.55 17.65 -30.14
C LEU A 69 6.63 18.24 -28.73
N ILE A 70 6.28 19.53 -28.57
CA ILE A 70 6.25 20.20 -27.26
C ILE A 70 5.24 19.51 -26.34
N GLY A 71 4.03 19.24 -26.82
CA GLY A 71 2.99 18.58 -26.03
C GLY A 71 3.42 17.20 -25.53
N PHE A 72 4.02 16.37 -26.40
CA PHE A 72 4.51 15.05 -26.02
C PHE A 72 5.70 15.13 -25.06
N THR A 73 6.60 16.11 -25.26
CA THR A 73 7.71 16.37 -24.32
C THR A 73 7.17 16.72 -22.93
N VAL A 74 6.21 17.64 -22.85
CA VAL A 74 5.58 18.04 -21.59
C VAL A 74 4.87 16.84 -20.95
N PHE A 75 4.15 16.04 -21.72
CA PHE A 75 3.52 14.82 -21.22
C PHE A 75 4.55 13.85 -20.62
N LEU A 76 5.66 13.59 -21.31
CA LEU A 76 6.73 12.74 -20.77
C LEU A 76 7.32 13.31 -19.49
N LEU A 77 7.56 14.62 -19.43
CA LEU A 77 8.06 15.27 -18.21
C LEU A 77 7.07 15.15 -17.05
N VAL A 78 5.77 15.33 -17.31
CA VAL A 78 4.71 15.15 -16.30
C VAL A 78 4.66 13.70 -15.81
N MET A 79 4.72 12.72 -16.71
CA MET A 79 4.77 11.30 -16.33
C MET A 79 6.02 10.95 -15.54
N THR A 80 7.18 11.47 -15.96
CA THR A 80 8.45 11.32 -15.24
C THR A 80 8.36 11.92 -13.83
N LEU A 81 7.76 13.11 -13.72
CA LEU A 81 7.54 13.79 -12.45
C LEU A 81 6.62 12.97 -11.55
N ALA A 82 5.49 12.49 -12.09
CA ALA A 82 4.54 11.65 -11.38
C ALA A 82 5.25 10.40 -10.84
N LEU A 83 5.95 9.63 -11.69
CA LEU A 83 6.71 8.45 -11.26
C LEU A 83 7.83 8.75 -10.25
N SER A 84 8.29 10.00 -10.18
CA SER A 84 9.28 10.47 -9.20
C SER A 84 8.65 11.00 -7.91
N MET A 85 7.32 11.07 -7.84
CA MET A 85 6.61 11.40 -6.60
C MET A 85 6.34 10.12 -5.82
N ASP A 86 6.59 10.19 -4.52
CA ASP A 86 6.38 9.13 -3.54
C ASP A 86 5.56 9.71 -2.39
N ILE A 87 4.56 8.97 -1.92
CA ILE A 87 3.65 9.39 -0.86
C ILE A 87 3.57 8.26 0.15
N ASN A 88 3.97 8.50 1.40
CA ASN A 88 3.78 7.52 2.48
C ASN A 88 2.52 7.88 3.28
N PRO A 89 1.33 7.38 2.88
CA PRO A 89 0.10 7.69 3.58
C PRO A 89 0.11 7.09 4.98
N THR A 90 -0.38 7.84 5.95
CA THR A 90 -0.53 7.36 7.34
C THR A 90 -1.59 6.28 7.39
N TYR A 91 -1.26 5.12 7.94
CA TYR A 91 -2.21 4.05 8.16
C TYR A 91 -3.16 4.34 9.31
N ARG A 92 -4.40 3.91 9.18
CA ARG A 92 -5.42 3.97 10.22
C ARG A 92 -6.18 2.66 10.25
N PHE A 93 -6.69 2.31 11.43
CA PHE A 93 -7.47 1.08 11.60
C PHE A 93 -8.76 1.12 10.78
N GLU A 94 -9.41 2.28 10.71
CA GLU A 94 -10.65 2.49 9.96
C GLU A 94 -10.49 2.23 8.46
N ASP A 95 -9.26 2.35 7.94
CA ASP A 95 -8.98 2.27 6.52
C ASP A 95 -8.67 0.84 6.04
N ILE A 96 -8.67 -0.17 6.93
CA ILE A 96 -8.23 -1.55 6.62
C ILE A 96 -9.05 -2.21 5.49
N ASP A 97 -10.37 -1.97 5.43
CA ASP A 97 -11.27 -2.50 4.37
C ASP A 97 -11.63 -1.44 3.32
N THR A 98 -10.98 -0.26 3.36
CA THR A 98 -11.25 0.83 2.43
C THR A 98 -10.18 0.94 1.37
N LEU A 99 -10.59 1.29 0.15
CA LEU A 99 -9.67 1.53 -0.95
C LEU A 99 -9.10 2.97 -0.87
N ASP A 100 -7.95 3.14 -0.20
CA ASP A 100 -7.20 4.40 -0.29
C ASP A 100 -6.24 4.37 -1.49
N LEU A 101 -6.61 5.08 -2.56
CA LEU A 101 -5.82 5.16 -3.80
C LEU A 101 -4.37 5.64 -3.59
N ARG A 102 -4.07 6.37 -2.51
CA ARG A 102 -2.71 6.82 -2.18
C ARG A 102 -1.82 5.67 -1.71
N VAL A 103 -2.42 4.72 -0.99
CA VAL A 103 -1.77 3.50 -0.52
C VAL A 103 -1.52 2.60 -1.74
N CYS A 104 -2.52 2.49 -2.62
CA CYS A 104 -2.43 1.74 -3.87
C CYS A 104 -1.38 2.29 -4.85
N TYR A 105 -1.18 3.60 -4.90
CA TYR A 105 -0.20 4.26 -5.78
C TYR A 105 1.22 3.71 -5.57
N ASN A 106 1.58 3.42 -4.31
CA ASN A 106 2.87 2.86 -3.94
C ASN A 106 2.89 1.32 -3.92
N GLY A 107 1.75 0.67 -4.24
CA GLY A 107 1.61 -0.78 -4.20
C GLY A 107 1.61 -1.38 -2.80
N GLU A 108 1.48 -0.57 -1.74
CA GLU A 108 1.29 -1.06 -0.37
C GLU A 108 -0.20 -1.22 -0.10
N TRP A 109 -0.63 -2.28 0.58
CA TRP A 109 -2.03 -2.53 0.94
C TRP A 109 -2.11 -3.31 2.25
N PHE A 110 -3.19 -3.11 3.02
CA PHE A 110 -3.43 -3.89 4.25
C PHE A 110 -3.62 -5.39 4.01
N THR A 111 -3.95 -5.79 2.77
CA THR A 111 -4.11 -7.18 2.34
C THR A 111 -2.78 -7.92 2.13
N ILE A 112 -1.67 -7.20 2.11
CA ILE A 112 -0.31 -7.76 1.95
C ILE A 112 0.64 -7.28 3.06
N ARG A 113 0.10 -6.55 4.04
CA ARG A 113 0.87 -6.00 5.16
C ARG A 113 0.77 -6.98 6.31
N HIS A 114 1.87 -7.68 6.56
CA HIS A 114 1.97 -8.60 7.68
C HIS A 114 1.91 -7.88 9.03
N VAL A 115 1.17 -8.46 9.96
CA VAL A 115 1.19 -8.10 11.37
C VAL A 115 2.47 -8.66 12.00
N SER A 116 3.13 -7.92 12.87
CA SER A 116 4.34 -8.44 13.54
C SER A 116 4.04 -9.66 14.40
N GLN A 117 5.02 -10.57 14.52
CA GLN A 117 4.88 -11.78 15.33
C GLN A 117 4.61 -11.45 16.81
N ASP A 118 5.18 -10.36 17.33
CA ASP A 118 4.92 -9.88 18.69
C ASP A 118 3.44 -9.52 18.90
N THR A 119 2.84 -8.75 17.98
CA THR A 119 1.41 -8.41 18.04
C THR A 119 0.53 -9.66 17.89
N LEU A 120 0.92 -10.62 17.03
CA LEU A 120 0.19 -11.89 16.89
C LEU A 120 0.25 -12.71 18.18
N GLU A 121 1.41 -12.81 18.82
CA GLU A 121 1.54 -13.48 20.12
C GLU A 121 0.70 -12.80 21.21
N GLN A 122 0.69 -11.47 21.24
CA GLN A 122 -0.17 -10.71 22.16
C GLN A 122 -1.65 -11.00 21.91
N LEU A 123 -2.09 -11.04 20.64
CA LEU A 123 -3.47 -11.41 20.28
C LEU A 123 -3.83 -12.83 20.72
N LEU A 124 -2.91 -13.79 20.58
CA LEU A 124 -3.15 -15.19 20.98
C LEU A 124 -3.18 -15.37 22.51
N ARG A 125 -2.31 -14.67 23.24
CA ARG A 125 -2.23 -14.75 24.72
C ARG A 125 -3.35 -13.99 25.42
N ASN A 126 -3.89 -12.93 24.82
CA ASN A 126 -4.87 -12.06 25.47
C ASN A 126 -6.22 -12.77 25.67
N GLU A 127 -6.66 -12.92 26.92
CA GLU A 127 -7.92 -13.59 27.27
C GLU A 127 -9.16 -12.88 26.71
N GLN A 128 -9.07 -11.58 26.44
CA GLN A 128 -10.17 -10.78 25.92
C GLN A 128 -10.35 -10.93 24.40
N VAL A 129 -9.41 -11.55 23.68
CA VAL A 129 -9.57 -11.82 22.24
C VAL A 129 -10.46 -13.06 22.05
N PRO A 130 -11.51 -13.00 21.20
CA PRO A 130 -12.42 -14.13 21.00
C PRO A 130 -11.69 -15.41 20.54
N PRO A 131 -12.03 -16.60 21.09
CA PRO A 131 -11.38 -17.86 20.69
C PRO A 131 -11.48 -18.17 19.20
N ALA A 132 -12.58 -17.77 18.54
CA ALA A 132 -12.77 -17.95 17.10
C ALA A 132 -11.74 -17.17 16.27
N VAL A 133 -11.39 -15.95 16.69
CA VAL A 133 -10.36 -15.12 16.04
C VAL A 133 -8.99 -15.78 16.22
N LYS A 134 -8.66 -16.25 17.42
CA LYS A 134 -7.40 -16.95 17.70
C LYS A 134 -7.23 -18.22 16.86
N ALA A 135 -8.26 -19.06 16.81
CA ALA A 135 -8.26 -20.26 15.98
C ALA A 135 -8.11 -19.92 14.49
N GLY A 136 -8.71 -18.83 14.03
CA GLY A 136 -8.53 -18.31 12.68
C GLY A 136 -7.08 -17.88 12.39
N ILE A 137 -6.47 -17.12 13.30
CA ILE A 137 -5.07 -16.69 13.20
C ILE A 137 -4.13 -17.90 13.13
N GLU A 138 -4.27 -18.87 14.05
CA GLU A 138 -3.43 -20.07 14.05
C GLU A 138 -3.60 -20.91 12.77
N LYS A 139 -4.83 -20.99 12.25
CA LYS A 139 -5.08 -21.67 10.97
C LYS A 139 -4.35 -20.98 9.82
N ILE A 140 -4.43 -19.65 9.73
CA ILE A 140 -3.74 -18.89 8.68
C ILE A 140 -2.23 -19.04 8.82
N GLN A 141 -1.69 -18.99 10.04
CA GLN A 141 -0.26 -19.24 10.27
C GLN A 141 0.19 -20.62 9.76
N ARG A 142 -0.63 -21.66 9.95
CA ARG A 142 -0.30 -23.02 9.48
C ARG A 142 -0.42 -23.20 7.97
N THR A 143 -1.36 -22.49 7.31
CA THR A 143 -1.62 -22.69 5.88
C THR A 143 -0.89 -21.70 4.97
N LYS A 144 -0.87 -20.43 5.36
CA LYS A 144 -0.32 -19.30 4.59
C LYS A 144 1.06 -18.86 5.11
N GLY A 145 1.32 -19.06 6.40
CA GLY A 145 2.53 -18.60 7.07
C GLY A 145 2.31 -17.24 7.71
N ASP A 146 2.48 -16.17 6.95
CA ASP A 146 2.30 -14.82 7.46
C ASP A 146 0.82 -14.41 7.53
N VAL A 147 0.48 -13.61 8.54
CA VAL A 147 -0.88 -13.11 8.80
C VAL A 147 -0.91 -11.61 8.52
N ASP A 148 -1.84 -11.19 7.67
CA ASP A 148 -1.98 -9.78 7.30
C ASP A 148 -2.95 -9.02 8.24
N PHE A 149 -2.85 -7.70 8.27
CA PHE A 149 -3.80 -6.84 9.00
C PHE A 149 -5.24 -7.12 8.58
N TYR A 150 -5.46 -7.29 7.29
CA TYR A 150 -6.78 -7.61 6.73
C TYR A 150 -7.31 -8.97 7.22
N ASP A 151 -6.44 -9.97 7.38
CA ASP A 151 -6.83 -11.30 7.86
C ASP A 151 -7.39 -11.21 9.29
N VAL A 152 -6.67 -10.54 10.20
CA VAL A 152 -7.11 -10.33 11.60
C VAL A 152 -8.38 -9.50 11.65
N PHE A 153 -8.45 -8.42 10.87
CA PHE A 153 -9.64 -7.56 10.80
C PHE A 153 -10.87 -8.34 10.30
N SER A 154 -10.71 -9.15 9.26
CA SER A 154 -11.82 -9.93 8.71
C SER A 154 -12.36 -10.97 9.70
N LEU A 155 -11.47 -11.63 10.45
CA LEU A 155 -11.84 -12.59 11.48
C LEU A 155 -12.59 -11.94 12.65
N ALA A 156 -12.20 -10.73 13.05
CA ALA A 156 -12.78 -10.03 14.20
C ALA A 156 -14.06 -9.24 13.87
N TYR A 157 -14.13 -8.59 12.70
CA TYR A 157 -15.18 -7.62 12.40
C TYR A 157 -16.08 -7.98 11.22
N ARG A 158 -15.62 -8.83 10.29
CA ARG A 158 -16.40 -9.21 9.10
C ARG A 158 -17.22 -10.48 9.31
N GLN A 159 -16.79 -11.35 10.24
CA GLN A 159 -17.57 -12.53 10.64
C GLN A 159 -18.72 -12.14 11.58
N GLN A 160 -19.78 -11.55 11.01
CA GLN A 160 -21.12 -11.68 11.59
C GLN A 160 -21.73 -12.98 11.07
N PRO A 161 -22.17 -13.90 11.96
CA PRO A 161 -22.66 -15.21 11.57
C PRO A 161 -23.92 -15.05 10.73
N SER A 162 -23.95 -15.70 9.57
CA SER A 162 -25.20 -16.04 8.89
C SER A 162 -25.97 -16.98 9.83
N ALA A 163 -27.16 -16.54 10.25
CA ALA A 163 -28.14 -17.34 10.95
C ALA A 163 -28.61 -18.53 10.11
#